data_AF-A0A2E4GIE5-F1
#
_entry.id   AF-A0A2E4GIE5-F1
#
_cell.length_a   1.000
_cell.length_b   1.000
_cell.length_c   1.000
_cell.angle_alpha   90.00
_cell.angle_beta   90.00
_cell.angle_gamma   90.00
#
_symmetry.space_group_name_H-M   'P 1'
#
loop_
_entity.id
_entity.type
_entity.pdbx_description
1 polymer ?
#
loop_
_entity_poly.entity_id
_entity_poly.type
_entity_poly.pdbx_seq_one_letter_code
_entity_poly.pdbx_strand_id
1 'polypeptide(L)'
;MSNIHESAVVAKDASIGKEVQIGPYCVIGKNVTLEDDVELKSHVVIEGNTKVGKRTKIYPFASIGTPPQDLKFKGEVSSLQIGEDNIIREHVTMNPGTEGGGLITKIGNHCLFMVATHVAHDCIIGSNVIMANNATLAGHVTIDDWAILGGLSAVHQFVRIGPHAIIGGVTGVRGDVIPYGSVTGAHGKLAGLNLVGLKRRGFDRETIHDLRRAFRLLFANEGTMVERLTDVTELYSGNEPVMDIVNFIQSDSNRAICQPRGESAE
;
A
#
# COMPACT_ATOMS: atom_id res chain seq x y z
N MET A 1 23.60 22.22 -4.38
CA MET A 1 22.83 22.97 -5.39
C MET A 1 22.06 21.94 -6.20
N SER A 2 20.78 22.15 -6.50
CA SER A 2 20.00 21.17 -7.28
C SER A 2 20.58 21.01 -8.69
N ASN A 3 20.63 19.79 -9.21
CA ASN A 3 21.19 19.44 -10.50
C ASN A 3 20.07 19.04 -11.46
N ILE A 4 19.72 19.94 -12.37
CA ILE A 4 18.63 19.75 -13.34
C ILE A 4 19.26 19.61 -14.73
N HIS A 5 19.07 18.46 -15.37
CA HIS A 5 19.58 18.21 -16.71
C HIS A 5 18.94 19.15 -17.72
N GLU A 6 19.71 19.63 -18.70
CA GLU A 6 19.27 20.62 -19.70
C GLU A 6 18.05 20.17 -20.54
N SER A 7 17.89 18.87 -20.72
CA SER A 7 16.76 18.29 -21.47
C SER A 7 15.52 18.02 -20.60
N ALA A 8 15.57 18.27 -19.30
CA ALA A 8 14.40 18.17 -18.44
C ALA A 8 13.50 19.39 -18.62
N VAL A 9 12.20 19.17 -18.68
CA VAL A 9 11.19 20.22 -18.76
C VAL A 9 10.59 20.43 -17.38
N VAL A 10 10.98 21.51 -16.71
CA VAL A 10 10.48 21.86 -15.37
C VAL A 10 9.65 23.12 -15.47
N ALA A 11 8.38 23.04 -15.08
CA ALA A 11 7.50 24.20 -15.03
C ALA A 11 8.02 25.25 -14.04
N LYS A 12 7.86 26.53 -14.37
CA LYS A 12 8.39 27.66 -13.58
C LYS A 12 7.90 27.68 -12.14
N ASP A 13 6.67 27.24 -11.90
CA ASP A 13 6.03 27.29 -10.57
C ASP A 13 6.27 26.01 -9.74
N ALA A 14 6.98 25.02 -10.28
CA ALA A 14 7.34 23.83 -9.53
C ALA A 14 8.28 24.19 -8.36
N SER A 15 8.03 23.59 -7.19
CA SER A 15 8.85 23.80 -5.99
C SER A 15 9.92 22.71 -5.92
N ILE A 16 11.19 23.12 -6.01
CA ILE A 16 12.34 22.21 -6.04
C ILE A 16 13.19 22.44 -4.78
N GLY A 17 13.31 21.41 -3.95
CA GLY A 17 14.13 21.38 -2.74
C GLY A 17 15.64 21.40 -3.01
N LYS A 18 16.42 21.31 -1.94
CA LYS A 18 17.89 21.31 -1.99
C LYS A 18 18.43 19.97 -2.49
N GLU A 19 19.55 20.02 -3.19
CA GLU A 19 20.26 18.82 -3.70
C GLU A 19 19.37 17.86 -4.53
N VAL A 20 18.25 18.35 -5.08
CA VAL A 20 17.39 17.56 -5.96
C VAL A 20 18.12 17.29 -7.26
N GLN A 21 18.03 16.04 -7.75
CA GLN A 21 18.62 15.60 -9.01
C GLN A 21 17.50 15.26 -10.00
N ILE A 22 17.44 16.00 -11.12
CA ILE A 22 16.47 15.76 -12.19
C ILE A 22 17.25 15.39 -13.44
N GLY A 23 17.25 14.11 -13.79
CA GLY A 23 17.94 13.62 -14.97
C GLY A 23 17.21 13.89 -16.29
N PRO A 24 17.75 13.38 -17.42
CA PRO A 24 17.35 13.79 -18.75
C PRO A 24 15.91 13.40 -19.08
N TYR A 25 15.24 14.27 -19.84
CA TYR A 25 13.89 14.06 -20.38
C TYR A 25 12.79 13.83 -19.34
N CYS A 26 13.03 14.22 -18.08
CA CYS A 26 11.98 14.31 -17.08
C CYS A 26 11.05 15.50 -17.37
N VAL A 27 9.77 15.37 -17.02
CA VAL A 27 8.75 16.42 -17.17
C VAL A 27 8.10 16.67 -15.81
N ILE A 28 8.19 17.90 -15.31
CA ILE A 28 7.70 18.28 -13.98
C ILE A 28 6.67 19.40 -14.11
N GLY A 29 5.44 19.11 -13.68
CA GLY A 29 4.29 20.02 -13.73
C GLY A 29 4.36 21.18 -12.74
N LYS A 30 3.56 22.21 -13.00
CA LYS A 30 3.58 23.50 -12.27
C LYS A 30 3.22 23.42 -10.78
N ASN A 31 2.43 22.42 -10.38
CA ASN A 31 1.98 22.26 -8.99
C ASN A 31 2.75 21.13 -8.26
N VAL A 32 3.90 20.72 -8.81
CA VAL A 32 4.72 19.67 -8.21
C VAL A 32 5.66 20.27 -7.17
N THR A 33 5.76 19.59 -6.04
CA THR A 33 6.77 19.86 -5.00
C THR A 33 7.69 18.64 -4.86
N LEU A 34 8.98 18.83 -5.11
CA LEU A 34 10.02 17.86 -4.81
C LEU A 34 10.79 18.34 -3.59
N GLU A 35 10.77 17.59 -2.49
CA GLU A 35 11.54 17.93 -1.30
C GLU A 35 13.04 17.63 -1.48
N ASP A 36 13.84 17.93 -0.45
CA ASP A 36 15.30 17.80 -0.48
C ASP A 36 15.78 16.38 -0.86
N ASP A 37 16.88 16.30 -1.61
CA ASP A 37 17.56 15.06 -1.99
C ASP A 37 16.71 14.09 -2.84
N VAL A 38 15.57 14.51 -3.40
CA VAL A 38 14.81 13.72 -4.38
C VAL A 38 15.65 13.48 -5.64
N GLU A 39 15.63 12.26 -6.15
CA GLU A 39 16.35 11.86 -7.35
C GLU A 39 15.41 11.27 -8.41
N LEU A 40 15.30 11.95 -9.55
CA LEU A 40 14.56 11.50 -10.73
C LEU A 40 15.57 11.06 -11.80
N LYS A 41 15.53 9.79 -12.20
CA LYS A 41 16.56 9.20 -13.06
C LYS A 41 16.54 9.74 -14.50
N SER A 42 15.53 9.41 -15.28
CA SER A 42 15.34 9.93 -16.64
C SER A 42 13.94 9.59 -17.09
N HIS A 43 13.32 10.35 -17.99
CA HIS A 43 11.99 10.01 -18.52
C HIS A 43 10.92 9.79 -17.43
N VAL A 44 11.03 10.52 -16.32
CA VAL A 44 10.01 10.52 -15.26
C VAL A 44 9.04 11.66 -15.54
N VAL A 45 7.74 11.37 -15.48
CA VAL A 45 6.70 12.39 -15.59
C VAL A 45 6.04 12.56 -14.22
N ILE A 46 6.04 13.79 -13.71
CA ILE A 46 5.34 14.15 -12.48
C ILE A 46 4.41 15.32 -12.78
N GLU A 47 3.11 15.13 -12.59
CA GLU A 47 2.07 16.11 -12.88
C GLU A 47 1.11 16.30 -11.69
N GLY A 48 0.07 17.12 -11.88
CA GLY A 48 -0.96 17.35 -10.86
C GLY A 48 -0.45 18.12 -9.65
N ASN A 49 -1.28 18.18 -8.61
CA ASN A 49 -0.89 18.68 -7.30
C ASN A 49 -0.20 17.55 -6.53
N THR A 50 1.09 17.36 -6.81
CA THR A 50 1.87 16.22 -6.34
C THR A 50 3.02 16.67 -5.46
N LYS A 51 3.13 16.07 -4.28
CA LYS A 51 4.27 16.25 -3.38
C LYS A 51 5.08 14.96 -3.27
N VAL A 52 6.40 15.06 -3.44
CA VAL A 52 7.35 13.95 -3.27
C VAL A 52 8.30 14.29 -2.12
N GLY A 53 8.29 13.47 -1.08
CA GLY A 53 9.11 13.64 0.11
C GLY A 53 10.58 13.31 -0.10
N LYS A 54 11.40 13.73 0.88
CA LYS A 54 12.86 13.74 0.81
C LYS A 54 13.48 12.39 0.43
N ARG A 55 14.65 12.42 -0.21
CA ARG A 55 15.47 11.23 -0.53
C ARG A 55 14.75 10.14 -1.35
N THR A 56 13.56 10.41 -1.86
CA THR A 56 12.81 9.49 -2.72
C THR A 56 13.49 9.38 -4.08
N LYS A 57 13.61 8.16 -4.59
CA LYS A 57 14.22 7.84 -5.88
C LYS A 57 13.18 7.33 -6.85
N ILE A 58 13.06 7.99 -8.01
CA ILE A 58 12.09 7.64 -9.04
C ILE A 58 12.81 7.26 -10.33
N TYR A 59 12.54 6.04 -10.80
CA TYR A 59 13.19 5.39 -11.94
C TYR A 59 12.43 5.63 -13.25
N PRO A 60 13.06 5.31 -14.40
CA PRO A 60 12.53 5.72 -15.69
C PRO A 60 11.13 5.23 -16.04
N PHE A 61 10.42 6.06 -16.80
CA PHE A 61 9.08 5.79 -17.33
C PHE A 61 7.99 5.69 -16.26
N ALA A 62 8.27 6.14 -15.02
CA ALA A 62 7.24 6.32 -14.01
C ALA A 62 6.34 7.52 -14.35
N SER A 63 5.04 7.36 -14.13
CA SER A 63 4.01 8.39 -14.37
C SER A 63 3.28 8.68 -13.05
N ILE A 64 3.61 9.83 -12.45
CA ILE A 64 3.24 10.16 -11.08
C ILE A 64 2.33 11.39 -11.07
N GLY A 65 1.17 11.29 -10.44
CA GLY A 65 0.22 12.41 -10.32
C GLY A 65 -0.63 12.68 -11.56
N THR A 66 -0.54 11.84 -12.59
CA THR A 66 -1.42 11.91 -13.77
C THR A 66 -2.88 11.62 -13.40
N PRO A 67 -3.86 12.13 -14.16
CA PRO A 67 -5.29 12.00 -13.84
C PRO A 67 -5.71 10.55 -13.51
N PRO A 68 -6.60 10.35 -12.51
CA PRO A 68 -7.22 9.06 -12.21
C PRO A 68 -7.89 8.43 -13.43
N GLN A 69 -7.97 7.10 -13.42
CA GLN A 69 -8.70 6.32 -14.43
C GLN A 69 -10.19 6.16 -14.12
N ASP A 70 -10.70 6.82 -13.07
CA ASP A 70 -12.13 6.84 -12.75
C ASP A 70 -12.90 7.72 -13.75
N LEU A 71 -13.89 7.16 -14.44
CA LEU A 71 -14.77 7.87 -15.38
C LEU A 71 -15.54 9.03 -14.73
N LYS A 72 -15.69 9.01 -13.40
CA LYS A 72 -16.32 10.07 -12.63
C LYS A 72 -15.41 11.27 -12.43
N PHE A 73 -14.09 11.13 -12.52
CA PHE A 73 -13.14 12.23 -12.40
C PHE A 73 -13.40 13.28 -13.50
N LYS A 74 -13.63 14.53 -13.11
CA LYS A 74 -13.94 15.65 -14.02
C LYS A 74 -12.85 16.73 -14.05
N GLY A 75 -11.69 16.44 -13.48
CA GLY A 75 -10.60 17.43 -13.35
C GLY A 75 -10.71 18.25 -12.08
N GLU A 76 -11.38 17.73 -11.06
CA GLU A 76 -11.37 18.32 -9.72
C GLU A 76 -9.94 18.45 -9.18
N VAL A 77 -9.74 19.42 -8.28
CA VAL A 77 -8.44 19.64 -7.65
C VAL A 77 -8.21 18.57 -6.59
N SER A 78 -7.52 17.50 -6.98
CA SER A 78 -7.08 16.44 -6.09
C SER A 78 -5.56 16.39 -5.96
N SER A 79 -5.07 15.66 -4.97
CA SER A 79 -3.65 15.63 -4.61
C SER A 79 -3.09 14.22 -4.51
N LEU A 80 -1.79 14.12 -4.76
CA LEU A 80 -0.96 12.95 -4.48
C LEU A 80 0.15 13.35 -3.51
N GLN A 81 0.24 12.67 -2.38
CA GLN A 81 1.28 12.91 -1.37
C GLN A 81 2.11 11.65 -1.18
N ILE A 82 3.40 11.74 -1.53
CA ILE A 82 4.39 10.68 -1.36
C ILE A 82 5.35 11.10 -0.26
N GLY A 83 5.56 10.22 0.74
CA GLY A 83 6.50 10.43 1.83
C GLY A 83 7.97 10.36 1.41
N GLU A 84 8.85 10.15 2.39
CA GLU A 84 10.30 10.15 2.21
C GLU A 84 10.91 8.75 2.05
N ASP A 85 12.14 8.70 1.53
CA ASP A 85 12.95 7.49 1.39
C ASP A 85 12.27 6.36 0.58
N ASN A 86 11.37 6.71 -0.33
CA ASN A 86 10.70 5.74 -1.18
C ASN A 86 11.58 5.36 -2.39
N ILE A 87 11.46 4.12 -2.85
CA ILE A 87 12.06 3.65 -4.11
C ILE A 87 10.92 3.32 -5.07
N ILE A 88 10.77 4.12 -6.12
CA ILE A 88 9.73 4.00 -7.13
C ILE A 88 10.39 3.55 -8.43
N ARG A 89 10.22 2.27 -8.78
CA ARG A 89 10.89 1.63 -9.91
C ARG A 89 10.25 1.98 -11.26
N GLU A 90 10.77 1.37 -12.30
CA GLU A 90 10.42 1.64 -13.69
C GLU A 90 8.93 1.40 -13.95
N HIS A 91 8.31 2.22 -14.79
CA HIS A 91 6.91 2.10 -15.20
C HIS A 91 5.87 2.15 -14.06
N VAL A 92 6.24 2.56 -12.85
CA VAL A 92 5.28 2.73 -11.77
C VAL A 92 4.29 3.86 -12.10
N THR A 93 3.02 3.64 -11.77
CA THR A 93 1.97 4.64 -11.94
C THR A 93 1.30 4.92 -10.60
N MET A 94 1.07 6.21 -10.30
CA MET A 94 0.40 6.66 -9.08
C MET A 94 -0.56 7.80 -9.41
N ASN A 95 -1.84 7.63 -9.14
CA ASN A 95 -2.87 8.65 -9.41
C ASN A 95 -3.20 9.46 -8.15
N PRO A 96 -3.65 10.73 -8.27
CA PRO A 96 -4.19 11.48 -7.14
C PRO A 96 -5.60 10.97 -6.77
N GLY A 97 -6.18 11.53 -5.71
CA GLY A 97 -7.54 11.15 -5.31
C GLY A 97 -8.65 11.67 -6.25
N THR A 98 -9.89 11.40 -5.87
CA THR A 98 -11.13 11.86 -6.52
C THR A 98 -12.07 12.50 -5.51
N GLU A 99 -13.06 13.27 -5.96
CA GLU A 99 -14.07 13.87 -5.08
C GLU A 99 -14.79 12.82 -4.22
N GLY A 100 -15.04 11.62 -4.78
CA GLY A 100 -15.69 10.52 -4.08
C GLY A 100 -14.82 9.80 -3.04
N GLY A 101 -13.51 10.06 -2.98
CA GLY A 101 -12.57 9.34 -2.10
C GLY A 101 -11.74 10.23 -1.18
N GLY A 102 -12.08 11.52 -1.08
CA GLY A 102 -11.41 12.45 -0.18
C GLY A 102 -10.31 13.28 -0.84
N LEU A 103 -10.25 13.30 -2.19
CA LEU A 103 -9.37 14.16 -2.99
C LEU A 103 -7.87 13.95 -2.75
N ILE A 104 -7.47 12.84 -2.12
CA ILE A 104 -6.08 12.56 -1.79
C ILE A 104 -5.73 11.09 -1.97
N THR A 105 -4.62 10.83 -2.65
CA THR A 105 -3.88 9.57 -2.54
C THR A 105 -2.64 9.82 -1.70
N LYS A 106 -2.37 8.98 -0.70
CA LYS A 106 -1.29 9.18 0.26
C LYS A 106 -0.43 7.94 0.39
N ILE A 107 0.88 8.13 0.34
CA ILE A 107 1.90 7.09 0.49
C ILE A 107 2.85 7.50 1.60
N GLY A 108 3.15 6.57 2.50
CA GLY A 108 4.08 6.75 3.61
C GLY A 108 5.55 6.75 3.19
N ASN A 109 6.41 6.27 4.09
CA ASN A 109 7.86 6.35 3.97
C ASN A 109 8.49 4.97 3.76
N HIS A 110 9.72 4.94 3.24
CA HIS A 110 10.52 3.71 3.13
C HIS A 110 9.86 2.57 2.33
N CYS A 111 8.95 2.89 1.42
CA CYS A 111 8.27 1.91 0.58
C CYS A 111 9.11 1.55 -0.65
N LEU A 112 8.92 0.32 -1.14
CA LEU A 112 9.49 -0.16 -2.39
C LEU A 112 8.36 -0.50 -3.36
N PHE A 113 8.22 0.29 -4.42
CA PHE A 113 7.33 0.04 -5.53
C PHE A 113 8.16 -0.49 -6.69
N MET A 114 8.05 -1.79 -6.97
CA MET A 114 8.82 -2.44 -8.03
C MET A 114 8.22 -2.18 -9.42
N VAL A 115 8.81 -2.79 -10.45
CA VAL A 115 8.51 -2.48 -11.85
C VAL A 115 7.01 -2.60 -12.15
N ALA A 116 6.45 -1.57 -12.77
CA ALA A 116 5.07 -1.51 -13.26
C ALA A 116 4.00 -1.77 -12.18
N THR A 117 4.27 -1.46 -10.92
CA THR A 117 3.19 -1.41 -9.91
C THR A 117 2.25 -0.24 -10.17
N HIS A 118 0.99 -0.40 -9.80
CA HIS A 118 -0.02 0.63 -9.94
C HIS A 118 -0.67 0.97 -8.59
N VAL A 119 -0.68 2.26 -8.27
CA VAL A 119 -1.45 2.84 -7.16
C VAL A 119 -2.55 3.70 -7.76
N ALA A 120 -3.78 3.19 -7.72
CA ALA A 120 -4.95 3.92 -8.18
C ALA A 120 -5.32 5.07 -7.23
N HIS A 121 -6.33 5.82 -7.64
CA HIS A 121 -6.88 6.93 -6.89
C HIS A 121 -7.35 6.55 -5.48
N ASP A 122 -7.24 7.51 -4.58
CA ASP A 122 -7.72 7.47 -3.19
C ASP A 122 -7.10 6.35 -2.35
N CYS A 123 -5.98 5.77 -2.80
CA CYS A 123 -5.27 4.79 -2.00
C CYS A 123 -4.55 5.47 -0.82
N ILE A 124 -4.54 4.79 0.32
CA ILE A 124 -3.81 5.20 1.52
C ILE A 124 -2.83 4.09 1.87
N ILE A 125 -1.54 4.34 1.67
CA ILE A 125 -0.47 3.38 1.88
C ILE A 125 0.41 3.88 3.03
N GLY A 126 0.63 3.01 4.01
CA GLY A 126 1.54 3.22 5.14
C GLY A 126 3.01 3.20 4.72
N SER A 127 3.87 2.92 5.69
CA SER A 127 5.33 2.92 5.55
C SER A 127 5.90 1.51 5.48
N ASN A 128 7.08 1.36 4.89
CA ASN A 128 7.79 0.08 4.73
C ASN A 128 7.00 -0.97 3.90
N VAL A 129 6.04 -0.53 3.09
CA VAL A 129 5.28 -1.39 2.20
C VAL A 129 6.13 -1.80 1.01
N ILE A 130 6.03 -3.06 0.62
CA ILE A 130 6.67 -3.57 -0.60
C ILE A 130 5.60 -4.01 -1.57
N MET A 131 5.58 -3.41 -2.75
CA MET A 131 4.80 -3.86 -3.89
C MET A 131 5.75 -4.45 -4.93
N ALA A 132 5.69 -5.76 -5.11
CA ALA A 132 6.51 -6.44 -6.11
C ALA A 132 5.98 -6.23 -7.53
N ASN A 133 6.74 -6.65 -8.54
CA ASN A 133 6.48 -6.30 -9.95
C ASN A 133 5.02 -6.53 -10.35
N ASN A 134 4.40 -5.52 -10.96
CA ASN A 134 3.01 -5.55 -11.43
C ASN A 134 1.97 -5.81 -10.33
N ALA A 135 2.31 -5.59 -9.06
CA ALA A 135 1.28 -5.52 -8.02
C ALA A 135 0.42 -4.27 -8.26
N THR A 136 -0.90 -4.44 -8.26
CA THR A 136 -1.85 -3.43 -8.74
C THR A 136 -2.94 -3.21 -7.70
N LEU A 137 -3.14 -1.95 -7.31
CA LEU A 137 -4.24 -1.54 -6.45
C LEU A 137 -5.31 -0.88 -7.31
N ALA A 138 -6.57 -1.29 -7.12
CA ALA A 138 -7.71 -0.51 -7.57
C ALA A 138 -7.97 0.67 -6.60
N GLY A 139 -8.96 1.50 -6.90
CA GLY A 139 -9.22 2.72 -6.14
C GLY A 139 -9.60 2.47 -4.66
N HIS A 140 -9.29 3.43 -3.80
CA HIS A 140 -9.65 3.43 -2.37
C HIS A 140 -9.07 2.27 -1.53
N VAL A 141 -7.96 1.67 -1.97
CA VAL A 141 -7.31 0.61 -1.20
C VAL A 141 -6.50 1.22 -0.04
N THR A 142 -6.62 0.62 1.14
CA THR A 142 -5.79 0.97 2.31
C THR A 142 -4.78 -0.14 2.58
N ILE A 143 -3.51 0.22 2.77
CA ILE A 143 -2.43 -0.73 3.09
C ILE A 143 -1.67 -0.19 4.28
N ASP A 144 -1.64 -0.95 5.37
CA ASP A 144 -0.92 -0.58 6.57
C ASP A 144 0.55 -0.99 6.49
N ASP A 145 1.31 -0.50 7.48
CA ASP A 145 2.75 -0.59 7.51
C ASP A 145 3.28 -2.03 7.31
N TRP A 146 4.42 -2.15 6.63
CA TRP A 146 5.13 -3.41 6.45
C TRP A 146 4.41 -4.52 5.68
N ALA A 147 3.26 -4.22 5.07
CA ALA A 147 2.60 -5.16 4.19
C ALA A 147 3.45 -5.45 2.93
N ILE A 148 3.36 -6.68 2.43
CA ILE A 148 4.08 -7.11 1.22
C ILE A 148 3.08 -7.66 0.22
N LEU A 149 3.10 -7.11 -1.00
CA LEU A 149 2.29 -7.56 -2.12
C LEU A 149 3.18 -8.26 -3.14
N GLY A 150 2.94 -9.55 -3.34
CA GLY A 150 3.66 -10.39 -4.29
C GLY A 150 3.44 -9.95 -5.74
N GLY A 151 4.35 -10.34 -6.63
CA GLY A 151 4.29 -9.90 -8.03
C GLY A 151 3.02 -10.39 -8.72
N LEU A 152 2.45 -9.58 -9.61
CA LEU A 152 1.18 -9.84 -10.29
C LEU A 152 -0.01 -10.04 -9.33
N SER A 153 0.08 -9.58 -8.09
CA SER A 153 -1.09 -9.52 -7.21
C SER A 153 -1.98 -8.34 -7.56
N ALA A 154 -3.29 -8.49 -7.37
CA ALA A 154 -4.26 -7.44 -7.65
C ALA A 154 -5.18 -7.28 -6.45
N VAL A 155 -5.40 -6.04 -6.02
CA VAL A 155 -6.24 -5.70 -4.88
C VAL A 155 -7.45 -4.93 -5.37
N HIS A 156 -8.64 -5.47 -5.10
CA HIS A 156 -9.90 -4.87 -5.52
C HIS A 156 -10.22 -3.59 -4.72
N GLN A 157 -11.03 -2.70 -5.30
CA GLN A 157 -11.33 -1.39 -4.70
C GLN A 157 -11.92 -1.52 -3.29
N PHE A 158 -11.61 -0.56 -2.41
CA PHE A 158 -12.01 -0.50 -1.00
C PHE A 158 -11.46 -1.59 -0.07
N VAL A 159 -10.57 -2.47 -0.54
CA VAL A 159 -9.96 -3.47 0.33
C VAL A 159 -8.93 -2.82 1.27
N ARG A 160 -8.91 -3.28 2.52
CA ARG A 160 -7.91 -2.94 3.53
C ARG A 160 -6.93 -4.11 3.70
N ILE A 161 -5.64 -3.80 3.78
CA ILE A 161 -4.57 -4.77 4.07
C ILE A 161 -3.90 -4.35 5.36
N GLY A 162 -4.09 -5.12 6.43
CA GLY A 162 -3.53 -4.84 7.74
C GLY A 162 -2.00 -4.95 7.79
N PRO A 163 -1.38 -4.42 8.87
CA PRO A 163 0.06 -4.29 8.94
C PRO A 163 0.71 -5.67 8.91
N HIS A 164 1.93 -5.72 8.39
CA HIS A 164 2.73 -6.93 8.32
C HIS A 164 2.14 -8.10 7.50
N ALA A 165 0.97 -7.93 6.87
CA ALA A 165 0.35 -8.94 6.02
C ALA A 165 1.21 -9.25 4.79
N ILE A 166 1.01 -10.42 4.20
CA ILE A 166 1.66 -10.82 2.95
C ILE A 166 0.64 -11.38 1.97
N ILE A 167 0.67 -10.83 0.76
CA ILE A 167 -0.10 -11.32 -0.39
C ILE A 167 0.87 -12.08 -1.28
N GLY A 168 0.53 -13.33 -1.61
CA GLY A 168 1.28 -14.15 -2.54
C GLY A 168 1.29 -13.54 -3.95
N GLY A 169 2.24 -13.96 -4.78
CA GLY A 169 2.22 -13.60 -6.19
C GLY A 169 0.98 -14.15 -6.90
N VAL A 170 0.60 -13.54 -8.02
CA VAL A 170 -0.53 -13.99 -8.87
C VAL A 170 -1.83 -14.20 -8.06
N THR A 171 -2.07 -13.32 -7.10
CA THR A 171 -3.17 -13.43 -6.12
C THR A 171 -4.15 -12.28 -6.30
N GLY A 172 -5.43 -12.58 -6.48
CA GLY A 172 -6.52 -11.60 -6.53
C GLY A 172 -7.21 -11.44 -5.18
N VAL A 173 -7.03 -10.30 -4.53
CA VAL A 173 -7.59 -9.98 -3.21
C VAL A 173 -8.89 -9.19 -3.34
N ARG A 174 -9.98 -9.71 -2.77
CA ARG A 174 -11.33 -9.10 -2.83
C ARG A 174 -11.92 -8.77 -1.46
N GLY A 175 -11.33 -9.29 -0.40
CA GLY A 175 -11.74 -9.07 0.98
C GLY A 175 -10.59 -8.47 1.78
N ASP A 176 -10.93 -7.90 2.93
CA ASP A 176 -9.99 -7.27 3.83
C ASP A 176 -9.03 -8.31 4.41
N VAL A 177 -7.73 -8.01 4.38
CA VAL A 177 -6.69 -8.90 4.86
C VAL A 177 -6.28 -8.47 6.25
N ILE A 178 -6.50 -9.35 7.23
CA ILE A 178 -6.19 -9.07 8.63
C ILE A 178 -4.69 -8.73 8.83
N PRO A 179 -4.36 -7.98 9.90
CA PRO A 179 -2.99 -7.81 10.36
C PRO A 179 -2.27 -9.17 10.42
N TYR A 180 -1.01 -9.18 9.99
CA TYR A 180 -0.16 -10.36 9.97
C TYR A 180 -0.66 -11.50 9.07
N GLY A 181 -1.76 -11.34 8.34
CA GLY A 181 -2.36 -12.38 7.51
C GLY A 181 -1.47 -12.77 6.33
N SER A 182 -1.58 -14.02 5.89
CA SER A 182 -0.96 -14.52 4.66
C SER A 182 -2.05 -14.93 3.69
N VAL A 183 -2.14 -14.28 2.52
CA VAL A 183 -3.17 -14.53 1.51
C VAL A 183 -2.56 -15.07 0.23
N THR A 184 -3.14 -16.11 -0.35
CA THR A 184 -2.62 -16.72 -1.59
C THR A 184 -3.72 -17.31 -2.46
N GLY A 185 -3.39 -17.56 -3.72
CA GLY A 185 -4.23 -18.20 -4.73
C GLY A 185 -5.02 -17.20 -5.59
N ALA A 186 -5.55 -17.68 -6.72
CA ALA A 186 -6.22 -16.85 -7.72
C ALA A 186 -7.38 -16.00 -7.16
N HIS A 187 -8.08 -16.50 -6.15
CA HIS A 187 -9.18 -15.81 -5.46
C HIS A 187 -8.85 -15.46 -4.00
N GLY A 188 -7.58 -15.20 -3.69
CA GLY A 188 -7.12 -14.60 -2.44
C GLY A 188 -7.76 -15.18 -1.18
N LYS A 189 -7.24 -16.32 -0.72
CA LYS A 189 -7.70 -16.97 0.53
C LYS A 189 -6.67 -16.81 1.65
N LEU A 190 -7.16 -16.63 2.87
CA LEU A 190 -6.32 -16.53 4.05
C LEU A 190 -5.71 -17.91 4.37
N ALA A 191 -4.40 -18.05 4.16
CA ALA A 191 -3.64 -19.27 4.36
C ALA A 191 -2.94 -19.34 5.72
N GLY A 192 -3.28 -18.44 6.64
CA GLY A 192 -2.66 -18.34 7.96
C GLY A 192 -2.01 -16.97 8.19
N LEU A 193 -0.87 -16.98 8.89
CA LEU A 193 -0.13 -15.78 9.29
C LEU A 193 1.24 -15.71 8.60
N ASN A 194 1.77 -14.51 8.42
CA ASN A 194 3.11 -14.18 7.91
C ASN A 194 4.20 -14.46 8.95
N LEU A 195 4.35 -15.72 9.36
CA LEU A 195 5.29 -16.11 10.41
C LEU A 195 6.75 -15.79 10.06
N VAL A 196 7.11 -15.84 8.77
CA VAL A 196 8.46 -15.49 8.30
C VAL A 196 8.73 -14.00 8.48
N GLY A 197 7.78 -13.15 8.05
CA GLY A 197 7.90 -11.71 8.20
C GLY A 197 7.95 -11.29 9.68
N LEU A 198 7.11 -11.89 10.53
CA LEU A 198 7.13 -11.65 11.98
C LEU A 198 8.50 -11.96 12.59
N LYS A 199 9.05 -13.15 12.32
CA LYS A 199 10.39 -13.54 12.82
C LYS A 199 11.51 -12.61 12.35
N ARG A 200 11.49 -12.20 11.07
CA ARG A 200 12.49 -11.28 10.52
C ARG A 200 12.43 -9.88 11.14
N ARG A 201 11.27 -9.49 11.68
CA ARG A 201 11.04 -8.20 12.33
C ARG A 201 11.19 -8.27 13.86
N GLY A 202 11.71 -9.38 14.39
CA GLY A 202 12.08 -9.48 15.80
C GLY A 202 10.93 -9.72 16.77
N PHE A 203 9.74 -10.10 16.28
CA PHE A 203 8.65 -10.52 17.16
C PHE A 203 9.09 -11.75 17.97
N ASP A 204 8.86 -11.71 19.28
CA ASP A 204 9.25 -12.78 20.18
C ASP A 204 8.40 -14.05 19.94
N ARG A 205 8.89 -15.17 20.48
CA ARG A 205 8.26 -16.48 20.27
C ARG A 205 6.89 -16.60 20.93
N GLU A 206 6.69 -15.95 22.06
CA GLU A 206 5.44 -16.00 22.83
C GLU A 206 4.35 -15.24 22.07
N THR A 207 4.63 -14.03 21.62
CA THR A 207 3.74 -13.25 20.75
C THR A 207 3.34 -14.00 19.48
N ILE A 208 4.31 -14.62 18.79
CA ILE A 208 4.02 -15.45 17.60
C ILE A 208 3.14 -16.65 17.96
N HIS A 209 3.36 -17.26 19.13
CA HIS A 209 2.54 -18.37 19.59
C HIS A 209 1.11 -17.92 19.90
N ASP A 210 0.93 -16.78 20.54
CA ASP A 210 -0.36 -16.18 20.87
C ASP A 210 -1.15 -15.82 19.62
N LEU A 211 -0.51 -15.13 18.65
CA LEU A 211 -1.11 -14.85 17.34
C LEU A 211 -1.61 -16.12 16.66
N ARG A 212 -0.84 -17.22 16.71
CA ARG A 212 -1.26 -18.50 16.12
C ARG A 212 -2.44 -19.13 16.85
N ARG A 213 -2.55 -18.97 18.18
CA ARG A 213 -3.68 -19.48 18.95
C ARG A 213 -4.93 -18.63 18.70
N ALA A 214 -4.79 -17.31 18.76
CA ALA A 214 -5.86 -16.37 18.45
C ALA A 214 -6.40 -16.56 17.02
N PHE A 215 -5.54 -16.73 16.01
CA PHE A 215 -5.96 -17.02 14.65
C PHE A 215 -6.83 -18.29 14.56
N ARG A 216 -6.43 -19.37 15.24
CA ARG A 216 -7.22 -20.62 15.22
C ARG A 216 -8.57 -20.45 15.91
N LEU A 217 -8.62 -19.71 17.02
CA LEU A 217 -9.86 -19.40 17.72
C LEU A 217 -10.78 -18.54 16.85
N LEU A 218 -10.26 -17.45 16.26
CA LEU A 218 -11.01 -16.54 15.41
C LEU A 218 -11.62 -17.23 14.18
N PHE A 219 -10.92 -18.20 13.59
CA PHE A 219 -11.37 -18.88 12.36
C PHE A 219 -11.73 -20.36 12.57
N ALA A 220 -12.09 -20.75 13.80
CA ALA A 220 -12.64 -22.08 14.10
C ALA A 220 -13.98 -22.34 13.38
N ASN A 221 -14.38 -23.60 13.25
CA ASN A 221 -15.67 -23.95 12.63
C ASN A 221 -16.83 -23.75 13.61
N GLU A 222 -16.55 -23.88 14.91
CA GLU A 222 -17.50 -23.72 15.99
C GLU A 222 -17.70 -22.25 16.36
N GLY A 223 -18.95 -21.88 16.65
CA GLY A 223 -19.31 -20.54 17.10
C GLY A 223 -19.41 -19.50 15.97
N THR A 224 -20.15 -18.45 16.28
CA THR A 224 -20.26 -17.27 15.42
C THR A 224 -18.98 -16.46 15.44
N MET A 225 -18.77 -15.59 14.44
CA MET A 225 -17.62 -14.66 14.44
C MET A 225 -17.66 -13.72 15.66
N VAL A 226 -18.86 -13.34 16.10
CA VAL A 226 -19.06 -12.45 17.27
C VAL A 226 -18.60 -13.13 18.55
N GLU A 227 -19.03 -14.38 18.80
CA GLU A 227 -18.61 -15.15 19.99
C GLU A 227 -17.09 -15.33 20.01
N ARG A 228 -16.49 -15.74 18.88
CA ARG A 228 -15.04 -15.94 18.77
C ARG A 228 -14.24 -14.65 18.97
N LEU A 229 -14.75 -13.51 18.51
CA LEU A 229 -14.13 -12.21 18.77
C LEU A 229 -14.17 -11.85 20.27
N THR A 230 -15.30 -12.09 20.94
CA THR A 230 -15.44 -11.87 22.39
C THR A 230 -14.43 -12.73 23.16
N ASP A 231 -14.38 -14.04 22.88
CA ASP A 231 -13.47 -14.97 23.55
C ASP A 231 -11.99 -14.55 23.38
N VAL A 232 -11.61 -14.17 22.15
CA VAL A 232 -10.23 -13.75 21.86
C VAL A 232 -9.91 -12.41 22.52
N THR A 233 -10.87 -11.49 22.59
CA THR A 233 -10.71 -10.21 23.29
C THR A 233 -10.48 -10.43 24.78
N GLU A 234 -11.23 -11.32 25.42
CA GLU A 234 -11.09 -11.62 26.84
C GLU A 234 -9.75 -12.31 27.15
N LEU A 235 -9.39 -13.32 26.34
CA LEU A 235 -8.17 -14.13 26.55
C LEU A 235 -6.87 -13.35 26.28
N TYR A 236 -6.89 -12.40 25.35
CA TYR A 236 -5.69 -11.73 24.85
C TYR A 236 -5.73 -10.20 24.98
N SER A 237 -6.56 -9.66 25.87
CA SER A 237 -6.69 -8.19 26.10
C SER A 237 -5.36 -7.47 26.37
N GLY A 238 -4.36 -8.16 26.96
CA GLY A 238 -3.02 -7.62 27.20
C GLY A 238 -2.00 -7.84 26.07
N ASN A 239 -2.39 -8.50 24.97
CA ASN A 239 -1.52 -8.81 23.83
C ASN A 239 -1.89 -7.91 22.64
N GLU A 240 -1.15 -6.80 22.49
CA GLU A 240 -1.39 -5.77 21.48
C GLU A 240 -1.46 -6.34 20.04
N PRO A 241 -0.52 -7.18 19.56
CA PRO A 241 -0.62 -7.80 18.24
C PRO A 241 -1.87 -8.65 18.00
N VAL A 242 -2.38 -9.34 19.03
CA VAL A 242 -3.65 -10.06 18.89
C VAL A 242 -4.81 -9.06 18.79
N MET A 243 -4.78 -8.01 19.62
CA MET A 243 -5.80 -6.97 19.62
C MET A 243 -5.83 -6.16 18.31
N ASP A 244 -4.71 -6.01 17.60
CA ASP A 244 -4.70 -5.44 16.25
C ASP A 244 -5.65 -6.19 15.32
N ILE A 245 -5.63 -7.54 15.35
CA ILE A 245 -6.52 -8.36 14.53
C ILE A 245 -7.98 -8.15 14.93
N VAL A 246 -8.27 -8.14 16.23
CA VAL A 246 -9.62 -7.91 16.76
C VAL A 246 -10.15 -6.55 16.32
N ASN A 247 -9.37 -5.49 16.57
CA ASN A 247 -9.73 -4.11 16.24
C ASN A 247 -9.93 -3.94 14.72
N PHE A 248 -9.08 -4.55 13.91
CA PHE A 248 -9.22 -4.53 12.46
C PHE A 248 -10.52 -5.20 11.99
N ILE A 249 -10.87 -6.37 12.55
CA ILE A 249 -12.11 -7.08 12.19
C ILE A 249 -13.35 -6.30 12.66
N GLN A 250 -13.29 -5.68 13.84
CA GLN A 250 -14.41 -4.92 14.41
C GLN A 250 -14.61 -3.54 13.77
N SER A 251 -13.57 -2.96 13.19
CA SER A 251 -13.66 -1.67 12.52
C SER A 251 -14.56 -1.70 11.30
N ASP A 252 -15.35 -0.63 11.11
CA ASP A 252 -16.28 -0.51 9.99
C ASP A 252 -15.57 -0.66 8.63
N SER A 253 -16.14 -1.51 7.78
CA SER A 253 -15.62 -1.77 6.44
C SER A 253 -16.72 -2.05 5.42
N ASN A 254 -16.45 -1.65 4.19
CA ASN A 254 -17.27 -1.97 3.02
C ASN A 254 -16.97 -3.36 2.45
N ARG A 255 -16.01 -4.10 3.03
CA ARG A 255 -15.54 -5.40 2.56
C ARG A 255 -15.57 -6.42 3.68
N ALA A 256 -15.99 -7.64 3.33
CA ALA A 256 -15.83 -8.78 4.22
C ALA A 256 -14.34 -9.13 4.37
N ILE A 257 -13.96 -9.63 5.55
CA ILE A 257 -12.63 -10.17 5.81
C ILE A 257 -12.38 -11.39 4.90
N CYS A 258 -11.15 -11.50 4.37
CA CYS A 258 -10.65 -12.68 3.69
C CYS A 258 -10.77 -13.91 4.61
N GLN A 259 -11.61 -14.86 4.23
CA GLN A 259 -11.79 -16.11 4.96
C GLN A 259 -10.72 -17.15 4.56
N PRO A 260 -10.38 -18.08 5.47
CA PRO A 260 -9.64 -19.28 5.10
C PRO A 260 -10.34 -20.12 4.03
N ARG A 261 -9.62 -21.06 3.42
CA ARG A 261 -10.28 -22.08 2.58
C ARG A 261 -11.18 -22.92 3.48
N GLY A 262 -12.48 -22.95 3.18
CA GLY A 262 -13.39 -23.94 3.75
C GLY A 262 -13.04 -25.34 3.21
N GLU A 263 -13.35 -26.38 3.98
CA GLU A 263 -13.05 -27.79 3.66
C GLU A 263 -13.75 -28.31 2.38
N SER A 264 -14.62 -27.53 1.74
CA SER A 264 -15.47 -27.97 0.62
C SER A 264 -15.01 -27.54 -0.77
N ALA A 265 -13.73 -27.18 -0.96
CA ALA A 265 -13.19 -26.80 -2.27
C ALA A 265 -11.97 -27.66 -2.65
N GLU A 266 -12.24 -28.90 -3.04
CA GLU A 266 -11.39 -29.74 -3.91
C GLU A 266 -12.03 -29.85 -5.30
#